data_AF-A0A0N4XMT4-F1
#
_entry.id   AF-A0A0N4XMT4-F1
#
_cell.length_a   1.000
_cell.length_b   1.000
_cell.length_c   1.000
_cell.angle_alpha   90.00
_cell.angle_beta   90.00
_cell.angle_gamma   90.00
#
_symmetry.space_group_name_H-M   'P 1'
#
loop_
_entity.id
_entity.type
_entity.pdbx_description
1 polymer ?
#
loop_
_entity_poly.entity_id
_entity_poly.type
_entity_poly.pdbx_seq_one_letter_code
_entity_poly.pdbx_strand_id
1 'polypeptide(L)' 'MTACLPPNLLALFEARPPIPFLPPPTDLLIEKKEKGKCVEITGVAEYVGLFEDPKDTPPKPIIETKSEKKERRR' A
#
# COMPACT_ATOMS: atom_id res chain seq x y z
N MET A 1 8.59 29.50 -18.30
CA MET A 1 7.82 30.10 -19.43
C MET A 1 7.57 31.62 -19.26
N THR A 2 8.09 32.28 -18.21
CA THR A 2 7.97 33.74 -17.97
C THR A 2 9.30 34.50 -18.15
N ALA A 3 10.34 33.84 -18.68
CA ALA A 3 11.72 34.32 -18.60
C ALA A 3 12.07 35.51 -19.49
N CYS A 4 11.30 35.80 -20.55
CA CYS A 4 11.59 36.87 -21.51
C CYS A 4 10.38 37.80 -21.72
N LEU A 5 9.72 38.22 -20.63
CA LEU A 5 8.61 39.16 -20.67
C LEU A 5 9.10 40.60 -20.40
N PRO A 6 8.46 41.62 -21.00
CA PRO A 6 8.72 43.01 -20.65
C PRO A 6 8.36 43.29 -19.19
N PRO A 7 9.03 44.25 -18.52
CA PRO A 7 8.94 44.45 -17.06
C PRO A 7 7.51 44.71 -16.56
N ASN A 8 6.67 45.39 -17.35
CA ASN A 8 5.26 45.63 -17.01
C ASN A 8 4.45 44.33 -16.88
N LEU A 9 4.77 43.32 -17.71
CA LEU A 9 4.11 42.01 -17.64
C LEU A 9 4.78 41.09 -16.62
N LEU A 10 6.07 41.28 -16.34
CA LEU A 10 6.80 40.52 -15.33
C LEU A 10 6.28 40.81 -13.91
N ALA A 11 5.92 42.06 -13.62
CA ALA A 11 5.34 42.49 -12.34
C ALA A 11 4.07 41.71 -11.95
N LEU A 12 3.31 41.20 -12.94
CA LEU A 12 2.12 40.39 -12.69
C LEU A 12 2.42 39.01 -12.09
N PHE A 13 3.68 38.56 -12.19
CA PHE A 13 4.15 37.28 -11.67
C PHE A 13 4.95 37.43 -10.37
N GLU A 14 4.83 38.58 -9.70
CA GLU A 14 5.43 38.77 -8.37
C GLU A 14 4.90 37.75 -7.37
N ALA A 15 5.79 37.30 -6.48
CA ALA A 15 5.43 36.34 -5.45
C ALA A 15 4.42 36.97 -4.48
N ARG A 16 3.42 36.19 -4.09
CA ARG A 16 2.52 36.58 -3.00
C ARG A 16 3.30 36.71 -1.69
N PRO A 17 2.79 37.54 -0.74
CA PRO A 17 3.34 37.56 0.60
C PRO A 17 3.36 36.14 1.19
N PRO A 18 4.37 35.81 2.03
CA PRO A 18 4.50 34.48 2.61
C PRO A 18 3.25 34.15 3.44
N ILE A 19 2.83 32.89 3.34
CA ILE A 19 1.68 32.38 4.10
C ILE A 19 2.09 32.31 5.58
N PRO A 20 1.21 32.67 6.53
CA PRO A 20 1.49 32.48 7.94
C PRO A 20 1.75 31.00 8.24
N PHE A 21 2.76 30.74 9.07
CA PHE A 21 3.09 29.39 9.49
C PHE A 21 1.95 28.79 10.29
N LEU A 22 1.51 27.59 9.89
CA LEU A 22 0.60 26.74 10.64
C LEU A 22 1.33 25.44 10.97
N PRO A 23 1.25 24.95 12.22
CA PRO A 23 1.85 23.67 12.57
C PRO A 23 1.13 22.54 11.82
N PRO A 24 1.83 21.42 11.54
CA PRO A 24 1.21 20.24 10.95
C PRO A 24 0.00 19.76 11.78
N PRO A 25 -1.10 19.34 11.14
CA PRO A 25 -2.30 18.90 11.86
C PRO A 25 -2.13 17.57 12.59
N THR A 26 -1.10 16.78 12.24
CA THR A 26 -0.80 15.51 12.90
C THR A 26 0.68 15.37 13.15
N ASP A 27 1.02 14.69 14.24
CA ASP A 27 2.38 14.27 14.60
C ASP A 27 3.11 13.59 13.43
N LEU A 28 4.43 13.77 13.38
CA LEU A 28 5.30 13.07 12.43
C LEU A 28 5.25 11.56 12.67
N LEU A 29 5.55 10.74 11.66
CA LEU A 29 5.53 9.28 11.79
C LEU A 29 6.50 8.77 12.87
N ILE A 30 7.66 9.41 13.03
CA ILE A 30 8.66 9.06 14.05
C ILE A 30 8.11 9.38 15.45
N GLU A 31 7.53 10.56 15.63
CA GLU A 31 6.88 10.96 16.88
C GLU A 31 5.68 10.07 17.23
N LYS A 32 4.92 9.60 16.23
CA LYS A 32 3.82 8.65 16.43
C LYS A 32 4.32 7.30 16.95
N LYS A 33 5.48 6.83 16.48
CA LYS A 33 6.14 5.62 17.00
C LYS A 33 6.58 5.79 18.44
N GLU A 34 7.27 6.89 18.76
CA GLU A 34 7.72 7.19 20.12
C GLU A 34 6.55 7.33 21.11
N LYS A 35 5.42 7.90 20.66
CA LYS A 35 4.19 8.05 21.47
C LYS A 35 3.33 6.77 21.54
N GLY A 36 3.78 5.66 20.95
CA GLY A 36 3.01 4.40 20.92
C GLY A 36 1.67 4.47 20.17
N LYS A 37 1.50 5.48 19.29
CA LYS A 37 0.28 5.70 18.49
C LYS A 37 0.35 5.00 17.12
N CYS A 38 1.48 4.39 16.78
CA CYS A 38 1.62 3.55 15.60
C CYS A 38 1.31 2.10 15.96
N VAL A 39 0.44 1.46 15.19
CA VAL A 39 0.25 0.01 15.25
C VAL A 39 1.51 -0.66 14.71
N GLU A 40 2.14 -1.48 15.53
CA GLU A 40 3.25 -2.32 15.11
C GLU A 40 2.70 -3.50 14.30
N ILE A 41 3.09 -3.59 13.03
CA ILE A 41 2.71 -4.71 12.19
C ILE A 41 3.64 -5.87 12.55
N THR A 42 3.08 -6.93 13.12
CA THR A 42 3.80 -8.16 13.47
C THR A 42 3.69 -9.20 12.36
N GLY A 43 4.48 -10.27 12.46
CA GLY A 43 4.45 -11.39 11.51
C GLY A 43 3.27 -12.33 11.74
N VAL A 44 3.14 -13.33 10.86
CA VAL A 44 2.02 -14.30 10.91
C VAL A 44 2.29 -15.52 11.81
N ALA A 45 3.44 -15.58 12.49
CA ALA A 45 3.89 -16.77 13.23
C ALA A 45 2.87 -17.26 14.27
N GLU A 46 2.20 -16.33 14.96
CA GLU A 46 1.14 -16.63 15.94
C GLU A 46 -0.06 -17.38 15.34
N TYR A 47 -0.29 -17.23 14.03
CA TYR A 47 -1.43 -17.80 13.33
C TYR A 47 -1.09 -19.11 12.60
N VAL A 48 0.18 -19.52 12.55
CA VAL A 48 0.60 -20.75 11.86
C VAL A 48 0.07 -22.01 12.56
N GLY A 49 -0.25 -21.95 13.85
CA GLY A 49 -0.87 -23.07 14.57
C GLY A 49 -2.36 -23.30 14.25
N LEU A 50 -2.99 -22.41 13.48
CA LEU A 50 -4.41 -22.49 13.14
C LEU A 50 -4.67 -23.25 11.82
N PHE A 51 -3.62 -23.74 11.16
CA PHE A 51 -3.77 -24.58 9.97
C PHE A 51 -4.26 -25.98 10.33
N GLU A 52 -5.03 -26.60 9.43
CA GLU A 52 -5.53 -27.97 9.61
C GLU A 52 -4.38 -28.97 9.76
N ASP A 53 -4.57 -29.96 10.63
CA ASP A 53 -3.64 -31.08 10.74
C ASP A 53 -3.57 -31.82 9.39
N PRO A 54 -2.38 -32.16 8.88
CA PRO A 54 -2.21 -32.89 7.62
C PRO A 54 -2.91 -34.26 7.56
N LYS A 55 -3.45 -34.73 8.68
CA LYS A 55 -4.26 -35.96 8.80
C LYS A 55 -5.74 -35.71 8.56
N ASP A 56 -6.23 -34.52 8.92
CA ASP A 56 -7.62 -34.11 8.75
C ASP A 56 -7.87 -33.42 7.41
N THR A 57 -6.80 -33.10 6.66
CA THR A 57 -6.93 -32.55 5.32
C THR A 57 -7.69 -33.52 4.40
N PRO A 58 -8.80 -33.10 3.78
CA PRO A 58 -9.55 -33.96 2.89
C PRO A 58 -8.68 -34.39 1.70
N PRO A 59 -8.92 -35.59 1.15
CA PRO A 59 -8.17 -36.06 -0.01
C PRO A 59 -8.33 -35.06 -1.16
N LYS A 60 -7.24 -34.81 -1.88
CA LYS A 60 -7.25 -33.90 -3.03
C LYS A 60 -8.34 -34.33 -4.01
N PRO A 61 -9.20 -33.41 -4.47
CA PRO A 61 -10.23 -33.75 -5.44
C PRO A 61 -9.56 -34.28 -6.71
N ILE A 62 -10.06 -35.40 -7.22
CA ILE A 62 -9.62 -35.98 -8.49
C ILE A 62 -10.16 -35.09 -9.60
N ILE A 63 -9.28 -34.31 -10.21
CA ILE A 63 -9.62 -33.44 -11.34
C ILE A 63 -9.13 -34.14 -12.60
N GLU A 64 -10.02 -34.32 -13.58
CA GLU A 64 -9.65 -34.90 -14.89
C GLU A 64 -8.51 -34.10 -15.51
N THR A 65 -7.40 -34.77 -15.81
CA THR A 65 -6.31 -34.18 -16.57
C THR A 65 -6.71 -34.00 -18.04
N LYS A 66 -6.03 -33.09 -18.76
CA LYS A 66 -6.31 -32.85 -20.20
C LYS A 66 -6.18 -34.12 -21.05
N SER A 67 -5.29 -35.04 -20.68
CA SER A 67 -5.09 -36.35 -21.33
C SER A 67 -6.29 -37.27 -21.15
N GLU A 68 -6.77 -37.46 -19.92
CA GLU A 68 -7.93 -38.31 -19.62
C GLU A 68 -9.21 -37.78 -20.28
N LYS A 69 -9.37 -36.46 -20.33
CA LYS A 69 -10.49 -35.82 -21.03
C LYS A 69 -10.47 -36.05 -22.55
N LYS A 70 -9.28 -36.23 -23.14
CA LYS A 70 -9.12 -36.52 -24.57
C LYS A 70 -9.46 -37.99 -24.88
N GLU A 71 -9.09 -38.91 -24.00
CA GLU A 71 -9.40 -40.33 -24.12
C GLU A 71 -10.89 -40.62 -23.97
N ARG A 72 -11.61 -39.92 -23.07
CA ARG A 72 -13.08 -40.04 -22.94
C ARG A 72 -13.85 -39.60 -24.20
N ARG A 73 -13.29 -38.66 -24.97
CA ARG A 73 -13.94 -38.11 -26.19
C ARG A 73 -13.67 -38.93 -27.45
N ARG A 74 -12.80 -39.93 -27.37
CA ARG A 74 -12.40 -40.79 -28.49
C ARG A 74 -13.24 -42.06 -28.51
#